data_AF-A0A920BDJ9-F1
#
_entry.id   AF-A0A920BDJ9-F1
#
_cell.length_a   1.000
_cell.length_b   1.000
_cell.length_c   1.000
_cell.angle_alpha   90.00
_cell.angle_beta   90.00
_cell.angle_gamma   90.00
#
_symmetry.space_group_name_H-M   'P 1'
#
loop_
_entity.id
_entity.type
_entity.pdbx_description
1 polymer ?
#
loop_
_entity_poly.entity_id
_entity_poly.type
_entity_poly.pdbx_seq_one_letter_code
_entity_poly.pdbx_strand_id
1 'polypeptide(L)'
;MYPVGKKEGQPFGDPRINVNLGDGDDIQQFLERFSNPGVNASDKEQQYLNRAADIASVLKPDFSQDAPGFKSMNDIKTRLRSDPSTSDLNDYHNNYFILWSNWYDIHLVTEIENVKAEVRAVVEVKRDENGKVEKNDNGEYAITIHEFQLR
;
A
#
# COMPACT_ATOMS: atom_id res chain seq x y z
N MET A 1 3.01 10.69 0.92
CA MET A 1 2.22 9.51 0.54
C MET A 1 2.77 8.98 -0.77
N TYR A 2 3.41 7.81 -0.73
CA TYR A 2 4.21 7.29 -1.84
C TYR A 2 3.33 6.52 -2.81
N PRO A 3 3.16 6.97 -4.07
CA PRO A 3 2.50 6.16 -5.08
C PRO A 3 3.39 4.96 -5.39
N VAL A 4 2.90 3.80 -5.02
CA VAL A 4 3.58 2.52 -5.17
C VAL A 4 3.12 1.88 -6.46
N GLY A 5 4.07 1.70 -7.37
CA GLY A 5 3.84 1.07 -8.67
C GLY A 5 4.43 1.88 -9.81
N LYS A 6 5.71 1.69 -10.09
CA LYS A 6 6.24 1.98 -11.42
C LYS A 6 7.30 0.97 -11.83
N LYS A 7 7.38 0.77 -13.13
CA LYS A 7 8.55 0.30 -13.87
C LYS A 7 8.86 1.47 -14.82
N GLU A 8 10.11 1.86 -14.97
CA GLU A 8 10.47 2.99 -15.84
C GLU A 8 9.87 2.79 -17.25
N GLY A 9 9.20 3.83 -17.80
CA GLY A 9 8.57 3.79 -19.13
C GLY A 9 7.09 3.39 -19.21
N GLN A 10 6.41 3.02 -18.12
CA GLN A 10 4.95 2.79 -18.15
C GLN A 10 4.14 4.06 -17.79
N PRO A 11 2.98 4.31 -18.46
CA PRO A 11 2.07 5.37 -18.04
C PRO A 11 1.67 5.17 -16.58
N PHE A 12 1.57 6.25 -15.82
CA PHE A 12 1.08 6.17 -14.45
C PHE A 12 -0.34 5.59 -14.48
N GLY A 13 -0.50 4.38 -13.94
CA GLY A 13 -1.84 3.88 -13.61
C GLY A 13 -2.44 4.72 -12.48
N ASP A 14 -3.73 4.52 -12.21
CA ASP A 14 -4.37 5.16 -11.07
C ASP A 14 -3.59 4.83 -9.78
N PRO A 15 -3.36 5.83 -8.91
CA PRO A 15 -2.63 5.63 -7.66
C PRO A 15 -3.35 4.57 -6.81
N ARG A 16 -2.56 3.77 -6.08
CA ARG A 16 -3.04 2.73 -5.17
C ARG A 16 -2.19 2.71 -3.90
N ILE A 17 -2.76 2.25 -2.80
CA ILE A 17 -2.06 2.07 -1.53
C ILE A 17 -1.72 0.60 -1.29
N ASN A 18 -0.53 0.35 -0.74
CA ASN A 18 -0.14 -0.99 -0.30
C ASN A 18 -0.82 -1.33 1.02
N VAL A 19 -1.81 -2.22 0.96
CA VAL A 19 -2.62 -2.61 2.12
C VAL A 19 -1.82 -3.32 3.21
N ASN A 20 -0.65 -3.87 2.89
CA ASN A 20 0.21 -4.58 3.85
C ASN A 20 1.22 -3.66 4.54
N LEU A 21 1.33 -2.39 4.12
CA LEU A 21 2.32 -1.44 4.63
C LEU A 21 1.69 -0.16 5.16
N GLY A 22 0.58 0.29 4.58
CA GLY A 22 -0.17 1.44 5.10
C GLY A 22 -0.95 1.04 6.34
N ASP A 23 -0.86 1.83 7.40
CA ASP A 23 -1.70 1.63 8.56
C ASP A 23 -3.18 2.01 8.28
N GLY A 24 -4.04 1.89 9.29
CA GLY A 24 -5.46 2.23 9.13
C GLY A 24 -5.67 3.70 8.73
N ASP A 25 -4.89 4.62 9.31
CA ASP A 25 -5.03 6.05 9.03
C ASP A 25 -4.56 6.37 7.60
N ASP A 26 -3.48 5.75 7.15
CA ASP A 26 -3.00 5.84 5.78
C ASP A 26 -4.04 5.35 4.77
N ILE A 27 -4.69 4.20 5.04
CA ILE A 27 -5.74 3.63 4.20
C ILE A 27 -6.94 4.57 4.13
N GLN A 28 -7.41 5.06 5.28
CA GLN A 28 -8.55 5.98 5.33
C GLN A 28 -8.26 7.25 4.53
N GLN A 29 -7.16 7.93 4.84
CA GLN A 29 -6.78 9.18 4.19
C GLN A 29 -6.51 9.00 2.69
N PHE A 30 -6.07 7.82 2.26
CA PHE A 30 -5.91 7.53 0.84
C PHE A 30 -7.27 7.47 0.13
N LEU A 31 -8.24 6.70 0.66
CA LEU A 31 -9.56 6.55 0.06
C LEU A 31 -10.36 7.86 0.07
N GLU A 32 -10.29 8.64 1.14
CA GLU A 32 -11.00 9.92 1.27
C GLU A 32 -10.64 10.94 0.18
N ARG A 33 -9.45 10.84 -0.44
CA ARG A 33 -9.05 11.70 -1.58
C ARG A 33 -9.93 11.52 -2.81
N PHE A 34 -10.56 10.37 -2.96
CA PHE A 34 -11.41 10.03 -4.09
C PHE A 34 -12.90 10.18 -3.76
N SER A 35 -13.24 10.29 -2.47
CA SER A 35 -14.62 10.59 -2.04
C SER A 35 -15.00 12.00 -2.50
N ASN A 36 -16.16 12.09 -3.15
CA ASN A 36 -16.71 13.35 -3.61
C ASN A 36 -18.18 13.47 -3.15
N PRO A 37 -18.46 14.31 -2.14
CA PRO A 37 -19.81 14.52 -1.62
C PRO A 37 -20.80 15.06 -2.65
N GLY A 38 -20.32 15.63 -3.76
CA GLY A 38 -21.15 16.15 -4.85
C GLY A 38 -21.62 15.09 -5.85
N VAL A 39 -21.13 13.85 -5.74
CA VAL A 39 -21.57 12.73 -6.58
C VAL A 39 -22.77 12.04 -5.95
N ASN A 40 -23.65 11.49 -6.79
CA ASN A 40 -24.88 10.83 -6.38
C ASN A 40 -24.62 9.74 -5.33
N ALA A 41 -25.38 9.75 -4.23
CA ALA A 41 -25.30 8.74 -3.17
C ALA A 41 -25.64 7.31 -3.63
N SER A 42 -26.26 7.13 -4.81
CA SER A 42 -26.47 5.81 -5.42
C SER A 42 -25.25 5.30 -6.21
N ASP A 43 -24.22 6.13 -6.41
CA ASP A 43 -23.00 5.71 -7.07
C ASP A 43 -22.25 4.69 -6.19
N LYS A 44 -22.04 3.50 -6.75
CA LYS A 44 -21.52 2.36 -5.99
C LYS A 44 -20.06 2.54 -5.57
N GLU A 45 -19.28 3.28 -6.35
CA GLU A 45 -17.89 3.57 -6.04
C GLU A 45 -17.82 4.62 -4.92
N GLN A 46 -18.67 5.64 -4.97
CA GLN A 46 -18.76 6.63 -3.89
C GLN A 46 -19.32 6.03 -2.61
N GLN A 47 -20.26 5.08 -2.67
CA GLN A 47 -20.69 4.31 -1.50
C GLN A 47 -19.51 3.56 -0.86
N TYR A 48 -18.63 2.99 -1.68
CA TYR A 48 -17.41 2.34 -1.18
C TYR A 48 -16.47 3.35 -0.51
N LEU A 49 -16.17 4.46 -1.20
CA LEU A 49 -15.25 5.49 -0.72
C LEU A 49 -15.74 6.22 0.53
N ASN A 50 -17.05 6.42 0.67
CA ASN A 50 -17.66 7.03 1.85
C ASN A 50 -17.57 6.14 3.10
N ARG A 51 -17.20 4.85 2.95
CA ARG A 51 -16.93 3.92 4.06
C ARG A 51 -15.44 3.76 4.32
N ALA A 52 -14.62 4.74 3.95
CA ALA A 52 -13.16 4.72 4.12
C ALA A 52 -12.72 4.35 5.54
N ALA A 53 -13.33 4.94 6.57
CA ALA A 53 -13.01 4.65 7.97
C ALA A 53 -13.30 3.19 8.36
N ASP A 54 -14.42 2.62 7.91
CA ASP A 54 -14.78 1.22 8.19
C ASP A 54 -13.85 0.27 7.43
N ILE A 55 -13.58 0.55 6.15
CA ILE A 55 -12.63 -0.21 5.33
C ILE A 55 -11.24 -0.20 5.99
N ALA A 56 -10.77 0.96 6.42
CA ALA A 56 -9.49 1.12 7.12
C ALA A 56 -9.45 0.31 8.42
N SER A 57 -10.51 0.36 9.22
CA SER A 57 -10.61 -0.41 10.46
C SER A 57 -10.55 -1.93 10.22
N VAL A 58 -11.23 -2.42 9.16
CA VAL A 58 -11.30 -3.85 8.83
C VAL A 58 -10.01 -4.37 8.20
N LEU A 59 -9.37 -3.56 7.36
CA LEU A 59 -8.14 -3.89 6.64
C LEU A 59 -6.86 -3.50 7.38
N LYS A 60 -6.96 -2.81 8.51
CA LYS A 60 -5.82 -2.37 9.31
C LYS A 60 -4.83 -3.54 9.46
N PRO A 61 -3.59 -3.38 8.98
CA PRO A 61 -2.59 -4.42 9.13
C PRO A 61 -2.35 -4.69 10.61
N ASP A 62 -2.30 -5.97 10.96
CA ASP A 62 -1.68 -6.37 12.20
C ASP A 62 -0.18 -6.51 11.95
N PHE A 63 0.60 -5.57 12.48
CA PHE A 63 2.05 -5.57 12.38
C PHE A 63 2.70 -6.48 13.44
N SER A 64 1.93 -7.28 14.18
CA SER A 64 2.48 -8.36 14.99
C SER A 64 3.27 -9.34 14.10
N GLN A 65 4.37 -9.89 14.62
CA GLN A 65 5.30 -10.71 13.82
C GLN A 65 4.66 -11.96 13.19
N ASP A 66 3.48 -12.38 13.68
CA ASP A 66 2.83 -13.63 13.30
C ASP A 66 1.59 -13.44 12.42
N ALA A 67 1.12 -12.22 12.19
CA ALA A 67 -0.03 -11.98 11.34
C ALA A 67 0.37 -12.00 9.86
N PRO A 68 -0.10 -12.98 9.06
CA PRO A 68 0.19 -12.98 7.64
C PRO A 68 -0.57 -11.82 6.97
N GLY A 69 0.17 -10.94 6.29
CA GLY A 69 -0.43 -9.93 5.40
C GLY A 69 -1.28 -10.57 4.28
N PHE A 70 -2.06 -9.73 3.60
CA PHE A 70 -2.87 -10.13 2.45
C PHE A 70 -1.98 -10.64 1.31
N LYS A 71 -2.32 -11.81 0.77
CA LYS A 71 -1.57 -12.47 -0.32
C LYS A 71 -2.29 -12.36 -1.66
N SER A 72 -3.59 -12.06 -1.64
CA SER A 72 -4.41 -11.90 -2.83
C SER A 72 -5.47 -10.82 -2.65
N MET A 73 -5.99 -10.30 -3.76
CA MET A 73 -7.15 -9.39 -3.73
C MET A 73 -8.41 -10.07 -3.21
N ASN A 74 -8.51 -11.40 -3.40
CA ASN A 74 -9.59 -12.19 -2.80
C ASN A 74 -9.49 -12.23 -1.26
N ASP A 75 -8.30 -12.13 -0.69
CA ASP A 75 -8.12 -12.07 0.77
C ASP A 75 -8.72 -10.77 1.30
N ILE A 76 -8.41 -9.63 0.65
CA ILE A 76 -8.97 -8.31 0.97
C ILE A 76 -10.49 -8.37 0.86
N LYS A 77 -11.01 -8.87 -0.26
CA LYS A 77 -12.44 -9.04 -0.50
C LYS A 77 -13.11 -9.88 0.58
N THR A 78 -12.52 -11.01 0.94
CA THR A 78 -13.05 -11.94 1.96
C THR A 78 -13.06 -11.27 3.32
N ARG A 79 -11.99 -10.54 3.66
CA ARG A 79 -11.88 -9.80 4.91
C ARG A 79 -12.95 -8.73 5.04
N LEU A 80 -13.16 -7.92 3.99
CA LEU A 80 -14.24 -6.92 3.95
C LEU A 80 -15.63 -7.55 4.07
N ARG A 81 -15.86 -8.69 3.43
CA ARG A 81 -17.16 -9.38 3.48
C ARG A 81 -17.48 -10.05 4.81
N SER A 82 -16.44 -10.37 5.57
CA SER A 82 -16.58 -11.05 6.86
C SER A 82 -16.92 -10.08 8.00
N ASP A 83 -16.72 -8.77 7.79
CA ASP A 83 -17.09 -7.76 8.77
C ASP A 83 -18.48 -7.16 8.45
N PRO A 84 -19.43 -7.14 9.41
CA PRO A 84 -20.76 -6.58 9.20
C PRO A 84 -20.75 -5.13 8.69
N SER A 85 -19.78 -4.32 9.09
CA SER A 85 -19.68 -2.91 8.69
C SER A 85 -19.37 -2.74 7.20
N THR A 86 -18.68 -3.71 6.58
CA THR A 86 -18.27 -3.63 5.17
C THR A 86 -18.86 -4.73 4.29
N SER A 87 -19.71 -5.60 4.85
CA SER A 87 -20.21 -6.81 4.18
C SER A 87 -21.06 -6.56 2.93
N ASP A 88 -21.70 -5.39 2.84
CA ASP A 88 -22.60 -4.97 1.76
C ASP A 88 -21.90 -4.14 0.67
N LEU A 89 -20.61 -3.85 0.84
CA LEU A 89 -19.84 -3.05 -0.10
C LEU A 89 -19.65 -3.74 -1.45
N ASN A 90 -19.68 -2.94 -2.52
CA ASN A 90 -19.30 -3.39 -3.86
C ASN A 90 -17.78 -3.64 -3.95
N ASP A 91 -17.38 -4.52 -4.88
CA ASP A 91 -15.99 -4.98 -5.00
C ASP A 91 -15.06 -3.97 -5.71
N TYR A 92 -14.75 -2.84 -5.07
CA TYR A 92 -13.85 -1.81 -5.62
C TYR A 92 -12.39 -1.89 -5.12
N HIS A 93 -12.06 -2.86 -4.26
CA HIS A 93 -10.73 -3.03 -3.68
C HIS A 93 -9.58 -3.09 -4.72
N ASN A 94 -9.82 -3.66 -5.91
CA ASN A 94 -8.82 -3.73 -6.99
C ASN A 94 -8.42 -2.37 -7.56
N ASN A 95 -9.26 -1.34 -7.40
CA ASN A 95 -8.99 0.00 -7.91
C ASN A 95 -8.04 0.76 -6.99
N TYR A 96 -8.07 0.47 -5.69
CA TYR A 96 -7.44 1.28 -4.65
C TYR A 96 -6.27 0.61 -3.95
N PHE A 97 -6.21 -0.73 -3.96
CA PHE A 97 -5.20 -1.48 -3.23
C PHE A 97 -4.20 -2.19 -4.14
N ILE A 98 -2.98 -2.33 -3.64
CA ILE A 98 -1.97 -3.28 -4.10
C ILE A 98 -1.47 -4.09 -2.91
N LEU A 99 -0.92 -5.27 -3.18
CA LEU A 99 -0.41 -6.18 -2.15
C LEU A 99 1.09 -5.99 -1.90
N TRP A 100 1.81 -5.55 -2.93
CA TRP A 100 3.25 -5.30 -2.89
C TRP A 100 3.60 -4.07 -3.71
N SER A 101 4.66 -3.40 -3.29
CA SER A 101 5.22 -2.24 -3.96
C SER A 101 6.49 -2.64 -4.70
N ASN A 102 6.76 -1.96 -5.80
CA ASN A 102 8.07 -2.06 -6.47
C ASN A 102 9.01 -0.93 -6.03
N TRP A 103 8.49 0.15 -5.43
CA TRP A 103 9.27 1.31 -5.01
C TRP A 103 9.03 1.59 -3.54
N TYR A 104 10.09 1.94 -2.84
CA TYR A 104 10.11 2.21 -1.41
C TYR A 104 10.95 3.45 -1.15
N ASP A 105 10.43 4.36 -0.34
CA ASP A 105 11.21 5.42 0.29
C ASP A 105 11.51 5.01 1.72
N ILE A 106 12.79 4.93 2.05
CA ILE A 106 13.30 4.55 3.35
C ILE A 106 13.83 5.82 4.00
N HIS A 107 13.24 6.18 5.14
CA HIS A 107 13.72 7.27 5.97
C HIS A 107 13.99 6.74 7.38
N LEU A 108 15.27 6.66 7.74
CA LEU A 108 15.73 6.18 9.04
C LEU A 108 16.42 7.32 9.78
N VAL A 109 15.95 7.58 11.00
CA VAL A 109 16.52 8.58 11.90
C VAL A 109 17.00 7.87 13.16
N THR A 110 18.24 8.10 13.55
CA THR A 110 18.82 7.55 14.77
C THR A 110 19.64 8.60 15.51
N GLU A 111 19.91 8.35 16.79
CA GLU A 111 20.77 9.17 17.63
C GLU A 111 21.90 8.31 18.20
N ILE A 112 23.15 8.76 18.06
CA ILE A 112 24.33 8.10 18.60
C ILE A 112 25.14 9.15 19.35
N GLU A 113 25.30 9.00 20.67
CA GLU A 113 26.02 9.94 21.53
C GLU A 113 25.59 11.42 21.36
N ASN A 114 24.27 11.67 21.24
CA ASN A 114 23.66 12.99 20.95
C ASN A 114 23.91 13.53 19.53
N VAL A 115 24.49 12.75 18.62
CA VAL A 115 24.56 13.06 17.19
C VAL A 115 23.38 12.41 16.48
N LYS A 116 22.55 13.23 15.83
CA LYS A 116 21.47 12.75 14.96
C LYS A 116 22.06 12.33 13.62
N ALA A 117 21.80 11.09 13.22
CA ALA A 117 22.10 10.59 11.89
C ALA A 117 20.80 10.29 11.14
N GLU A 118 20.74 10.69 9.88
CA GLU A 118 19.58 10.51 9.01
C GLU A 118 19.99 9.82 7.71
N VAL A 119 19.33 8.71 7.40
CA VAL A 119 19.45 8.00 6.12
C VAL A 119 18.16 8.17 5.35
N ARG A 120 18.28 8.60 4.09
CA ARG A 120 17.19 8.57 3.11
C ARG A 120 17.59 7.75 1.91
N ALA A 121 16.74 6.85 1.46
CA ALA A 121 16.98 6.09 0.25
C ALA A 121 15.69 5.84 -0.53
N VAL A 122 15.79 5.90 -1.85
CA VAL A 122 14.73 5.45 -2.76
C VAL A 122 15.18 4.14 -3.39
N VAL A 123 14.41 3.09 -3.16
CA VAL A 123 14.75 1.72 -3.51
C VAL A 123 13.69 1.12 -4.42
N GLU A 124 14.13 0.53 -5.52
CA GLU A 124 13.31 -0.30 -6.39
C GLU A 124 13.57 -1.78 -6.11
N VAL A 125 12.50 -2.57 -6.04
CA VAL A 125 12.51 -4.02 -5.89
C VAL A 125 11.84 -4.62 -7.12
N LYS A 126 12.60 -5.39 -7.90
CA LYS A 126 12.08 -6.06 -9.08
C LYS A 126 11.26 -7.28 -8.66
N ARG A 127 10.03 -7.38 -9.15
CA ARG A 127 9.10 -8.48 -8.86
C ARG A 127 8.53 -9.07 -10.13
N ASP A 128 8.21 -10.37 -10.08
CA ASP A 128 7.46 -11.05 -11.12
C ASP A 128 5.96 -10.68 -11.08
N GLU A 129 5.20 -11.24 -12.02
CA GLU A 129 3.74 -11.04 -12.12
C GLU A 129 2.95 -11.50 -10.89
N ASN A 130 3.52 -12.38 -10.07
CA ASN A 130 2.92 -12.89 -8.84
C ASN A 130 3.41 -12.13 -7.58
N GLY A 131 4.20 -11.07 -7.76
CA GLY A 131 4.72 -10.25 -6.67
C GLY A 131 5.95 -10.82 -5.96
N LYS A 132 6.50 -11.94 -6.44
CA LYS A 132 7.71 -12.53 -5.87
C LYS A 132 8.92 -11.69 -6.28
N VAL A 133 9.80 -11.41 -5.33
CA VAL A 133 11.05 -10.68 -5.61
C VAL A 133 11.93 -11.52 -6.52
N GLU A 134 12.34 -10.93 -7.65
CA GLU A 134 13.26 -11.56 -8.57
C GLU A 134 14.67 -11.60 -7.98
N LYS A 135 15.44 -12.61 -8.40
CA LYS A 135 16.86 -12.72 -8.06
C LYS A 135 17.71 -12.41 -9.30
N ASN A 136 18.86 -11.80 -9.09
CA ASN A 136 19.88 -11.62 -10.13
C ASN A 136 20.59 -12.96 -10.43
N ASP A 137 21.49 -12.94 -11.41
CA ASP A 137 22.25 -14.13 -11.84
C ASP A 137 23.12 -14.75 -10.73
N ASN A 138 23.41 -13.97 -9.68
CA ASN A 138 24.18 -14.41 -8.50
C ASN A 138 23.28 -15.01 -7.39
N GLY A 139 21.96 -15.06 -7.60
CA GLY A 139 20.98 -15.59 -6.64
C GLY A 139 20.60 -14.62 -5.51
N GLU A 140 21.03 -13.37 -5.60
CA GLU A 140 20.70 -12.28 -4.67
C GLU A 140 19.43 -11.55 -5.13
N TYR A 141 18.71 -10.91 -4.22
CA TYR A 141 17.51 -10.15 -4.59
C TYR A 141 17.85 -8.95 -5.46
N ALA A 142 17.12 -8.79 -6.56
CA ALA A 142 17.28 -7.67 -7.48
C ALA A 142 16.69 -6.39 -6.87
N ILE A 143 17.54 -5.68 -6.12
CA ILE A 143 17.24 -4.41 -5.47
C ILE A 143 18.12 -3.33 -6.13
N THR A 144 17.54 -2.19 -6.49
CA THR A 144 18.25 -1.05 -7.07
C THR A 144 18.03 0.18 -6.20
N ILE A 145 19.12 0.85 -5.81
CA ILE A 145 19.06 2.11 -5.06
C ILE A 145 19.19 3.25 -6.07
N HIS A 146 18.14 4.06 -6.17
CA HIS A 146 18.08 5.19 -7.10
C HIS A 146 18.59 6.47 -6.45
N GLU A 147 18.30 6.64 -5.16
CA GLU A 147 18.77 7.78 -4.38
C GLU A 147 19.27 7.29 -3.01
N PHE A 148 20.35 7.90 -2.53
CA PHE A 148 20.89 7.66 -1.19
C PHE A 148 21.47 8.94 -0.61
N GLN A 149 21.05 9.30 0.59
CA GLN A 149 21.56 10.44 1.34
C GLN A 149 21.84 10.01 2.78
N LEU A 150 23.02 10.37 3.29
CA LEU A 150 23.42 10.24 4.69
C LEU A 150 23.75 11.64 5.22
N ARG A 151 23.13 12.03 6.34
CA ARG A 151 23.33 13.32 7.01
C ARG A 151 23.63 13.12 8.48
#